data_AF-A0A4U9HWI7-F1
#
_entry.id   AF-A0A4U9HWI7-F1
#
_cell.length_a   1.000
_cell.length_b   1.000
_cell.length_c   1.000
_cell.angle_alpha   90.00
_cell.angle_beta   90.00
_cell.angle_gamma   90.00
#
_symmetry.space_group_name_H-M   'P 1'
#
loop_
_entity.id
_entity.type
_entity.pdbx_description
1 polymer ?
#
loop_
_entity_poly.entity_id
_entity_poly.type
_entity_poly.pdbx_seq_one_letter_code
_entity_poly.pdbx_strand_id
1 'polypeptide(L)'
;MPPQLTLQDKQELMDRQPVGTGPFQVAEYRAGQYVRLQRHDKFWRGKPLMPQVVVDLGSGGTGRLSKLLTGECDVLAWPAASQLTILRDDPRLRLTLRPGMNIAYLAFNTNKPPLNNPAVRHALALAINNQRLMQSIYYGTAETAASILPRASWAYDSEAKITEYNPDKAREQLKALGGG
;
A
#
# COMPACT_ATOMS: atom_id res chain seq x y z
N MET A 1 -21.47 -2.94 -27.42
CA MET A 1 -21.75 -1.71 -26.65
C MET A 1 -23.13 -1.85 -26.04
N PRO A 2 -23.47 -1.31 -24.87
CA PRO A 2 -24.78 -0.69 -24.76
C PRO A 2 -24.62 0.72 -25.33
N PRO A 3 -25.18 1.02 -26.53
CA PRO A 3 -25.14 2.33 -27.18
C PRO A 3 -25.95 3.40 -26.43
N GLN A 4 -26.48 3.09 -25.25
CA GLN A 4 -27.56 3.85 -24.61
C GLN A 4 -27.06 5.13 -23.92
N LEU A 5 -25.82 5.16 -23.42
CA LEU A 5 -25.28 6.33 -22.70
C LEU A 5 -24.64 7.36 -23.65
N THR A 6 -24.10 6.90 -24.78
CA THR A 6 -23.55 7.77 -25.85
C THR A 6 -24.64 8.49 -26.64
N LEU A 7 -25.87 7.97 -26.65
CA LEU A 7 -27.01 8.59 -27.32
C LEU A 7 -27.75 9.64 -26.45
N GLN A 8 -27.33 9.83 -25.20
CA GLN A 8 -28.02 10.70 -24.23
C GLN A 8 -27.16 11.86 -23.69
N ASP A 9 -25.99 12.16 -24.27
CA ASP A 9 -25.04 13.18 -23.78
C ASP A 9 -24.67 13.03 -22.28
N LYS A 10 -24.64 11.79 -21.78
CA LYS A 10 -24.31 11.45 -20.38
C LYS A 10 -22.92 10.83 -20.25
N GLN A 11 -21.93 11.33 -20.99
CA GLN A 11 -20.55 10.82 -20.93
C GLN A 11 -19.97 10.85 -19.51
N GLU A 12 -20.35 11.83 -18.68
CA GLU A 12 -19.94 11.92 -17.28
C GLU A 12 -20.39 10.72 -16.41
N LEU A 13 -21.42 9.98 -16.85
CA LEU A 13 -21.88 8.77 -16.16
C LEU A 13 -21.05 7.53 -16.52
N MET A 14 -20.27 7.56 -17.61
CA MET A 14 -19.44 6.42 -18.01
C MET A 14 -18.40 6.06 -16.94
N ASP A 15 -17.83 7.07 -16.28
CA ASP A 15 -16.87 6.87 -15.20
C ASP A 15 -17.53 6.49 -13.87
N ARG A 16 -18.83 6.77 -13.71
CA ARG A 16 -19.60 6.51 -12.48
C ARG A 16 -20.43 5.23 -12.53
N GLN A 17 -20.67 4.68 -13.72
CA GLN A 17 -21.43 3.45 -13.96
C GLN A 17 -20.58 2.50 -14.81
N PRO A 18 -19.54 1.88 -14.21
CA PRO A 18 -18.63 1.05 -14.97
C PRO A 18 -19.34 -0.17 -15.55
N VAL A 19 -19.24 -0.34 -16.86
CA VAL A 19 -19.69 -1.53 -17.58
C VAL A 19 -18.45 -2.36 -17.94
N GLY A 20 -18.32 -3.53 -17.32
CA GLY A 20 -17.17 -4.42 -17.51
C GLY A 20 -17.57 -5.86 -17.79
N THR A 21 -16.60 -6.66 -18.21
CA THR A 21 -16.74 -8.10 -18.46
C THR A 21 -16.23 -8.96 -17.30
N GLY A 22 -16.00 -8.34 -16.13
CA GLY A 22 -15.46 -8.99 -14.94
C GLY A 22 -16.46 -9.92 -14.23
N PRO A 23 -16.02 -10.57 -13.12
CA PRO A 23 -16.85 -11.49 -12.34
C PRO A 23 -17.97 -10.79 -11.57
N PHE A 24 -17.85 -9.50 -11.30
CA PHE A 24 -18.86 -8.74 -10.58
C PHE A 24 -19.18 -7.42 -11.32
N GLN A 25 -20.39 -6.92 -11.10
CA GLN A 25 -20.92 -5.67 -11.63
C GLN A 25 -21.25 -4.73 -10.48
N VAL A 26 -21.05 -3.42 -10.66
CA VAL A 26 -21.46 -2.43 -9.65
C VAL A 26 -22.99 -2.39 -9.58
N ALA A 27 -23.54 -2.69 -8.40
CA ALA A 27 -24.96 -2.59 -8.12
C ALA A 27 -25.30 -1.26 -7.44
N GLU A 28 -24.42 -0.80 -6.54
CA GLU A 28 -24.61 0.46 -5.82
C GLU A 28 -23.26 1.05 -5.42
N TYR A 29 -23.15 2.37 -5.46
CA TYR A 29 -22.00 3.10 -4.93
C TYR A 29 -22.49 4.23 -4.03
N ARG A 30 -22.05 4.22 -2.78
CA ARG A 30 -22.26 5.30 -1.81
C ARG A 30 -20.91 5.92 -1.50
N ALA A 31 -20.69 7.14 -2.00
CA ALA A 31 -19.43 7.85 -1.86
C ALA A 31 -18.98 7.93 -0.39
N GLY A 32 -17.74 7.54 -0.12
CA GLY A 32 -17.15 7.52 1.21
C GLY A 32 -17.72 6.45 2.17
N GLN A 33 -18.67 5.63 1.72
CA GLN A 33 -19.31 4.61 2.57
C GLN A 33 -19.03 3.21 2.06
N TYR A 34 -19.53 2.84 0.87
CA TYR A 34 -19.33 1.50 0.32
C TYR A 34 -19.51 1.41 -1.19
N VAL A 35 -18.95 0.33 -1.76
CA VAL A 35 -19.28 -0.17 -3.10
C VAL A 35 -19.93 -1.53 -2.96
N ARG A 36 -21.14 -1.69 -3.49
CA ARG A 36 -21.86 -2.98 -3.55
C ARG A 36 -21.72 -3.55 -4.95
N LEU A 37 -21.20 -4.76 -5.03
CA LEU A 37 -20.99 -5.50 -6.25
C LEU A 37 -21.91 -6.73 -6.27
N GLN A 38 -22.58 -6.95 -7.38
CA GLN A 38 -23.39 -8.15 -7.62
C GLN A 38 -22.65 -9.10 -8.58
N ARG A 39 -22.85 -10.40 -8.40
CA ARG A 39 -22.28 -11.41 -9.29
C ARG A 39 -22.72 -11.22 -10.73
N HIS A 40 -21.77 -11.34 -11.65
CA HIS A 40 -22.05 -11.42 -13.08
C HIS A 40 -22.28 -12.88 -13.49
N ASP A 41 -23.54 -13.30 -13.61
CA ASP A 41 -23.89 -14.70 -13.93
C ASP A 41 -23.42 -15.16 -15.32
N LYS A 42 -23.14 -14.21 -16.23
CA LYS A 42 -22.59 -14.48 -17.58
C LYS A 42 -21.07 -14.25 -17.66
N PHE A 43 -20.37 -14.29 -16.52
CA PHE A 43 -18.91 -14.17 -16.52
C PHE A 43 -18.27 -15.33 -17.29
N TRP A 44 -17.42 -14.99 -18.25
CA TRP A 44 -16.89 -15.92 -19.24
C TRP A 44 -15.89 -16.95 -18.70
N ARG A 45 -15.30 -16.74 -17.51
CA ARG A 45 -14.44 -17.73 -16.82
C ARG A 45 -15.18 -18.59 -15.80
N GLY A 46 -16.52 -18.60 -15.86
CA GLY A 46 -17.37 -19.37 -14.95
C GLY A 46 -18.05 -18.50 -13.90
N LYS A 47 -19.07 -19.06 -13.24
CA LYS A 47 -19.91 -18.34 -12.28
C LYS A 47 -19.20 -18.16 -10.93
N PRO A 48 -19.01 -16.91 -10.44
CA PRO A 48 -18.48 -16.69 -9.10
C PRO A 48 -19.36 -17.34 -8.03
N LEU A 49 -18.75 -17.91 -6.99
CA LEU A 49 -19.50 -18.56 -5.92
C LEU A 49 -20.31 -17.55 -5.10
N MET A 50 -19.69 -16.42 -4.75
CA MET A 50 -20.32 -15.37 -3.97
C MET A 50 -21.37 -14.62 -4.80
N PRO A 51 -22.61 -14.45 -4.31
CA PRO A 51 -23.64 -13.67 -5.00
C PRO A 51 -23.39 -12.16 -4.92
N GLN A 52 -22.68 -11.71 -3.89
CA GLN A 52 -22.45 -10.31 -3.60
C GLN A 52 -21.07 -10.11 -2.96
N VAL A 53 -20.46 -8.95 -3.22
CA VAL A 53 -19.29 -8.44 -2.51
C VAL A 53 -19.60 -7.00 -2.10
N VAL A 54 -19.28 -6.64 -0.86
CA VAL A 54 -19.36 -5.26 -0.37
C VAL A 54 -17.96 -4.81 0.02
N VAL A 55 -17.52 -3.70 -0.56
CA VAL A 55 -16.28 -3.03 -0.16
C VAL A 55 -16.66 -1.89 0.75
N ASP A 56 -16.37 -2.03 2.05
CA ASP A 56 -16.55 -0.96 3.04
C ASP A 56 -15.41 0.06 2.93
N LEU A 57 -15.77 1.32 2.69
CA LEU A 57 -14.87 2.47 2.60
C LEU A 57 -15.01 3.40 3.81
N GLY A 58 -16.07 3.26 4.61
CA GLY A 58 -16.39 4.16 5.72
C GLY A 58 -15.57 3.94 6.97
N SER A 59 -14.88 2.80 7.06
CA SER A 59 -14.09 2.42 8.24
C SER A 59 -12.61 2.79 8.08
N GLY A 60 -12.11 3.68 8.94
CA GLY A 60 -10.68 4.02 9.04
C GLY A 60 -9.98 3.31 10.20
N GLY A 61 -8.64 3.17 10.11
CA GLY A 61 -7.78 2.78 11.24
C GLY A 61 -8.20 1.51 11.97
N THR A 62 -8.40 1.63 13.30
CA THR A 62 -8.82 0.54 14.21
C THR A 62 -10.24 0.06 13.98
N GLY A 63 -11.13 0.89 13.41
CA GLY A 63 -12.52 0.51 13.12
C GLY A 63 -12.62 -0.69 12.17
N ARG A 64 -11.68 -0.79 11.21
CA ARG A 64 -11.61 -1.95 10.30
C ARG A 64 -11.28 -3.26 11.02
N LEU A 65 -10.39 -3.21 12.01
CA LEU A 65 -10.07 -4.38 12.82
C LEU A 65 -11.27 -4.80 13.66
N SER A 66 -11.93 -3.85 14.32
CA SER A 66 -13.12 -4.13 15.13
C SER A 66 -14.20 -4.83 14.31
N LYS A 67 -14.48 -4.35 13.09
CA LYS A 67 -15.45 -4.98 12.20
C LYS A 67 -15.10 -6.42 11.81
N LEU A 68 -13.82 -6.73 11.62
CA LEU A 68 -13.38 -8.11 11.43
C LEU A 68 -13.65 -8.96 12.67
N LEU A 69 -13.29 -8.44 13.86
CA LEU A 69 -13.42 -9.17 15.12
C LEU A 69 -14.88 -9.40 15.56
N THR A 70 -15.79 -8.48 15.20
CA THR A 70 -17.24 -8.59 15.43
C THR A 70 -17.98 -9.41 14.36
N GLY A 71 -17.32 -9.74 13.24
CA GLY A 71 -17.92 -10.45 12.11
C GLY A 71 -18.75 -9.56 11.17
N GLU A 72 -18.66 -8.24 11.29
CA GLU A 72 -19.24 -7.30 10.31
C GLU A 72 -18.49 -7.29 8.98
N CYS A 73 -17.22 -7.71 8.98
CA CYS A 73 -16.39 -7.84 7.79
C CYS A 73 -15.74 -9.22 7.75
N ASP A 74 -15.77 -9.88 6.59
CA ASP A 74 -15.16 -11.20 6.39
C ASP A 74 -13.65 -11.14 6.09
N VAL A 75 -13.18 -10.01 5.54
CA VAL A 75 -11.80 -9.83 5.09
C VAL A 75 -11.31 -8.43 5.45
N LEU A 76 -10.12 -8.36 6.05
CA LEU A 76 -9.42 -7.11 6.35
C LEU A 76 -8.24 -6.90 5.41
N ALA A 77 -8.31 -5.86 4.58
CA ALA A 77 -7.20 -5.44 3.73
C ALA A 77 -6.24 -4.51 4.49
N TRP A 78 -4.93 -4.77 4.34
CA TRP A 78 -3.83 -3.96 4.90
C TRP A 78 -4.03 -3.63 6.38
N PRO A 79 -4.04 -4.64 7.28
CA PRO A 79 -4.01 -4.38 8.72
C PRO A 79 -2.79 -3.55 9.10
N ALA A 80 -2.92 -2.73 10.14
CA ALA A 80 -1.75 -2.01 10.65
C ALA A 80 -0.74 -3.00 11.24
N ALA A 81 0.55 -2.73 11.08
CA ALA A 81 1.61 -3.63 11.57
C ALA A 81 1.49 -3.92 13.08
N SER A 82 1.06 -2.93 13.87
CA SER A 82 0.79 -3.07 15.31
C SER A 82 -0.36 -4.01 15.66
N GLN A 83 -1.25 -4.30 14.71
CA GLN A 83 -2.43 -5.16 14.91
C GLN A 83 -2.16 -6.63 14.58
N LEU A 84 -1.00 -6.94 13.98
CA LEU A 84 -0.71 -8.28 13.46
C LEU A 84 -0.66 -9.34 14.57
N THR A 85 -0.16 -8.99 15.76
CA THR A 85 -0.15 -9.91 16.90
C THR A 85 -1.57 -10.32 17.30
N ILE A 86 -2.49 -9.34 17.39
CA ILE A 86 -3.92 -9.60 17.70
C ILE A 86 -4.54 -10.52 16.66
N LEU A 87 -4.27 -10.26 15.38
CA LEU A 87 -4.80 -11.06 14.26
C LEU A 87 -4.22 -12.48 14.21
N ARG A 88 -2.96 -12.65 14.61
CA ARG A 88 -2.28 -13.94 14.63
C ARG A 88 -2.75 -14.81 15.79
N ASP A 89 -3.03 -14.19 16.93
CA ASP A 89 -3.36 -14.89 18.16
C ASP A 89 -4.87 -15.24 18.26
N ASP A 90 -5.73 -14.71 17.37
CA ASP A 90 -7.14 -15.10 17.26
C ASP A 90 -7.30 -16.39 16.41
N PRO A 91 -7.72 -17.52 17.00
CA PRO A 91 -7.82 -18.81 16.29
C PRO A 91 -8.93 -18.86 15.23
N ARG A 92 -9.83 -17.86 15.20
CA ARG A 92 -10.91 -17.77 14.20
C ARG A 92 -10.43 -17.16 12.90
N LEU A 93 -9.25 -16.54 12.89
CA LEU A 93 -8.72 -15.78 11.77
C LEU A 93 -7.57 -16.52 11.08
N ARG A 94 -7.43 -16.24 9.78
CA ARG A 94 -6.27 -16.69 9.00
C ARG A 94 -5.48 -15.48 8.51
N LEU A 95 -4.34 -15.21 9.14
CA LEU A 95 -3.39 -14.20 8.68
C LEU A 95 -2.54 -14.75 7.53
N THR A 96 -2.53 -14.05 6.39
CA THR A 96 -1.67 -14.39 5.25
C THR A 96 -0.60 -13.32 5.08
N LEU A 97 0.67 -13.71 5.22
CA LEU A 97 1.83 -12.85 4.97
C LEU A 97 2.57 -13.34 3.73
N ARG A 98 2.94 -12.42 2.84
CA ARG A 98 3.71 -12.71 1.63
C ARG A 98 4.75 -11.62 1.39
N PRO A 99 5.95 -11.95 0.90
CA PRO A 99 6.89 -10.95 0.43
C PRO A 99 6.24 -10.06 -0.63
N GLY A 100 6.32 -8.74 -0.43
CA GLY A 100 5.74 -7.75 -1.34
C GLY A 100 6.70 -7.41 -2.48
N MET A 101 6.16 -7.22 -3.68
CA MET A 101 6.89 -6.59 -4.79
C MET A 101 6.78 -5.06 -4.66
N ASN A 102 7.27 -4.50 -3.55
CA ASN A 102 7.19 -3.08 -3.24
C ASN A 102 8.44 -2.58 -2.50
N ILE A 103 8.56 -1.26 -2.40
CA ILE A 103 9.59 -0.56 -1.64
C ILE A 103 9.02 0.73 -1.05
N ALA A 104 9.47 1.10 0.15
CA ALA A 104 9.28 2.43 0.71
C ALA A 104 10.62 3.18 0.69
N TYR A 105 10.62 4.43 0.24
CA TYR A 105 11.81 5.26 0.16
C TYR A 105 11.50 6.72 0.46
N LEU A 106 12.50 7.46 0.91
CA LEU A 106 12.42 8.92 1.03
C LEU A 106 12.85 9.56 -0.29
N ALA A 107 11.90 10.16 -0.99
CA ALA A 107 12.18 10.90 -2.22
C ALA A 107 12.64 12.32 -1.88
N PHE A 108 13.83 12.70 -2.33
CA PHE A 108 14.30 14.08 -2.23
C PHE A 108 13.87 14.87 -3.46
N ASN A 109 13.37 16.09 -3.26
CA ASN A 109 13.17 17.02 -4.37
C ASN A 109 14.53 17.57 -4.82
N THR A 110 15.12 16.95 -5.84
CA THR A 110 16.47 17.29 -6.35
C THR A 110 16.53 18.63 -7.09
N ASN A 111 15.41 19.33 -7.26
CA ASN A 111 15.38 20.67 -7.87
C ASN A 111 15.38 21.79 -6.82
N LYS A 112 15.26 21.47 -5.53
CA LYS A 112 15.23 22.47 -4.45
C LYS A 112 16.52 22.46 -3.64
N PRO A 113 17.22 23.59 -3.50
CA PRO A 113 18.29 23.72 -2.52
C PRO A 113 17.81 23.46 -1.08
N PRO A 114 18.62 22.84 -0.20
CA PRO A 114 19.96 22.28 -0.48
C PRO A 114 19.93 20.83 -1.03
N LEU A 115 18.74 20.24 -1.25
CA LEU A 115 18.58 18.84 -1.66
C LEU A 115 18.97 18.58 -3.12
N ASN A 116 19.17 19.62 -3.92
CA ASN A 116 19.76 19.53 -5.27
C ASN A 116 21.22 19.05 -5.23
N ASN A 117 21.95 19.29 -4.15
CA ASN A 117 23.32 18.79 -3.97
C ASN A 117 23.31 17.30 -3.56
N PRO A 118 23.93 16.38 -4.35
CA PRO A 118 24.04 14.97 -3.99
C PRO A 118 24.72 14.72 -2.64
N ALA A 119 25.73 15.52 -2.28
CA ALA A 119 26.46 15.35 -1.03
C ALA A 119 25.55 15.59 0.20
N VAL A 120 24.63 16.55 0.10
CA VAL A 120 23.61 16.79 1.15
C VAL A 120 22.71 15.57 1.31
N ARG A 121 22.25 14.97 0.20
CA ARG A 121 21.39 13.77 0.25
C ARG A 121 22.11 12.55 0.81
N HIS A 122 23.39 12.37 0.50
CA HIS A 122 24.21 11.30 1.09
C HIS A 122 24.36 11.49 2.61
N ALA A 123 24.64 12.71 3.07
CA ALA A 123 24.73 13.01 4.49
C ALA A 123 23.38 12.75 5.20
N LEU A 124 22.26 13.16 4.60
CA LEU A 124 20.93 12.86 5.13
C LEU A 124 20.64 11.36 5.20
N ALA A 125 21.06 10.58 4.20
CA ALA A 125 20.88 9.13 4.20
C ALA A 125 21.62 8.44 5.36
N LEU A 126 22.84 8.90 5.68
CA LEU A 126 23.62 8.42 6.83
C LEU A 126 22.95 8.73 8.18
N ALA A 127 22.15 9.79 8.26
CA ALA A 127 21.43 10.17 9.48
C ALA A 127 20.16 9.32 9.74
N ILE A 128 19.75 8.45 8.81
CA ILE A 128 18.51 7.67 8.92
C ILE A 128 18.82 6.29 9.51
N ASN A 129 18.25 5.99 10.68
CA ASN A 129 18.37 4.67 11.30
C ASN A 129 17.30 3.71 10.75
N ASN A 130 17.59 3.08 9.60
CA ASN A 130 16.67 2.13 8.98
C ASN A 130 16.31 0.95 9.89
N GLN A 131 17.26 0.42 10.66
CA GLN A 131 17.01 -0.71 11.56
C GLN A 131 15.99 -0.35 12.64
N ARG A 132 16.09 0.84 13.24
CA ARG A 132 15.12 1.34 14.21
C ARG A 132 13.74 1.54 13.58
N LEU A 133 13.68 2.06 12.34
CA LEU A 133 12.41 2.21 11.62
C LEU A 133 11.73 0.86 11.35
N MET A 134 12.49 -0.18 11.00
CA MET A 134 11.93 -1.53 10.78
C MET A 134 11.27 -2.08 12.05
N GLN A 135 11.85 -1.79 13.22
CA GLN A 135 11.28 -2.21 14.49
C GLN A 135 10.07 -1.35 14.90
N SER A 136 10.19 -0.03 14.85
CA SER A 136 9.17 0.87 15.41
C SER A 136 7.96 1.11 14.51
N ILE A 137 8.13 1.06 13.19
CA ILE A 137 7.06 1.31 12.22
C ILE A 137 6.53 0.01 11.63
N TYR A 138 7.43 -0.89 11.25
CA TYR A 138 7.06 -2.10 10.53
C TYR A 138 6.92 -3.34 11.43
N TYR A 139 7.20 -3.24 12.74
CA TYR A 139 7.03 -4.34 13.70
C TYR A 139 7.69 -5.66 13.23
N GLY A 140 8.85 -5.56 12.57
CA GLY A 140 9.58 -6.73 12.06
C GLY A 140 8.98 -7.40 10.82
N THR A 141 7.96 -6.79 10.19
CA THR A 141 7.33 -7.32 8.96
C THR A 141 7.92 -6.78 7.66
N ALA A 142 8.94 -5.93 7.76
CA ALA A 142 9.70 -5.41 6.63
C ALA A 142 11.20 -5.64 6.84
N GLU A 143 11.93 -5.62 5.73
CA GLU A 143 13.39 -5.67 5.71
C GLU A 143 13.97 -4.34 5.22
N THR A 144 15.18 -4.02 5.67
CA THR A 144 15.87 -2.82 5.17
C THR A 144 16.26 -3.00 3.70
N ALA A 145 15.86 -2.04 2.87
CA ALA A 145 16.18 -2.05 1.44
C ALA A 145 17.64 -1.65 1.20
N ALA A 146 18.35 -2.47 0.42
CA ALA A 146 19.70 -2.16 -0.09
C ALA A 146 19.66 -1.63 -1.54
N SER A 147 18.54 -1.81 -2.23
CA SER A 147 18.32 -1.44 -3.63
C SER A 147 16.87 -0.98 -3.80
N ILE A 148 16.59 -0.33 -4.93
CA ILE A 148 15.23 0.04 -5.33
C ILE A 148 14.37 -1.18 -5.66
N LEU A 149 15.00 -2.27 -6.09
CA LEU A 149 14.33 -3.54 -6.33
C LEU A 149 14.28 -4.35 -5.03
N PRO A 150 13.12 -4.95 -4.70
CA PRO A 150 13.04 -5.89 -3.58
C PRO A 150 13.76 -7.19 -3.91
N ARG A 151 14.18 -7.94 -2.88
CA ARG A 151 14.87 -9.24 -3.03
C ARG A 151 14.09 -10.28 -3.83
N ALA A 152 12.76 -10.18 -3.84
CA ALA A 152 11.89 -11.04 -4.62
C ALA A 152 11.95 -10.77 -6.14
N SER A 153 12.56 -9.67 -6.57
CA SER A 153 12.75 -9.35 -7.99
C SER A 153 13.83 -10.24 -8.60
N TRP A 154 13.58 -10.76 -9.80
CA TRP A 154 14.57 -11.51 -10.58
C TRP A 154 15.81 -10.68 -10.94
N ALA A 155 15.69 -9.35 -10.94
CA ALA A 155 16.75 -8.40 -11.26
C ALA A 155 17.40 -7.77 -10.01
N TYR A 156 17.16 -8.33 -8.82
CA TYR A 156 17.78 -7.84 -7.59
C TYR A 156 19.30 -8.05 -7.63
N ASP A 157 20.04 -6.97 -7.42
CA ASP A 157 21.48 -7.04 -7.22
C ASP A 157 21.80 -7.53 -5.80
N SER A 158 22.34 -8.74 -5.70
CA SER A 158 22.72 -9.36 -4.43
C SER A 158 23.94 -8.72 -3.77
N GLU A 159 24.73 -7.93 -4.51
CA GLU A 159 25.90 -7.21 -3.98
C GLU A 159 25.54 -5.81 -3.43
N ALA A 160 24.29 -5.37 -3.61
CA ALA A 160 23.83 -4.08 -3.13
C ALA A 160 23.97 -3.95 -1.60
N LYS A 161 24.49 -2.82 -1.14
CA LYS A 161 24.77 -2.56 0.28
C LYS A 161 23.78 -1.58 0.86
N ILE A 162 23.29 -1.90 2.07
CA ILE A 162 22.48 -0.99 2.86
C ILE A 162 23.33 0.19 3.29
N THR A 163 22.81 1.42 3.13
CA THR A 163 23.45 2.62 3.67
C THR A 163 23.61 2.50 5.19
N GLU A 164 24.83 2.70 5.67
CA GLU A 164 25.12 2.67 7.11
C GLU A 164 24.38 3.80 7.86
N TYR A 165 23.97 3.53 9.10
CA TYR A 165 23.51 4.57 10.00
C TYR A 165 24.72 5.17 10.73
N ASN A 166 25.10 6.40 10.37
CA ASN A 166 26.22 7.12 10.96
C ASN A 166 25.88 8.63 11.12
N PRO A 167 25.18 9.01 12.20
CA PRO A 167 24.73 10.38 12.41
C PRO A 167 25.88 11.37 12.66
N ASP A 168 27.02 10.91 13.19
CA ASP A 168 28.18 11.78 13.43
C ASP A 168 28.87 12.15 12.11
N LYS A 169 29.08 11.17 11.22
CA LYS A 169 29.57 11.41 9.85
C LYS A 169 28.60 12.27 9.03
N ALA A 170 27.29 12.07 9.20
CA ALA A 170 26.29 12.93 8.59
C ALA A 170 26.45 14.40 9.05
N ARG A 171 26.63 14.64 10.35
CA ARG A 171 26.82 15.98 10.91
C ARG A 171 28.11 16.63 10.40
N GLU A 172 29.21 15.87 10.34
CA GLU A 172 30.47 16.32 9.78
C GLU A 172 30.33 16.75 8.33
N GLN A 173 29.70 15.90 7.50
CA GLN A 173 29.46 16.19 6.08
C GLN A 173 28.57 17.42 5.88
N LEU A 174 27.49 17.56 6.67
CA LEU A 174 26.60 18.72 6.57
C LEU A 174 27.32 20.03 6.96
N LYS A 175 28.13 20.01 8.03
CA LYS A 175 28.94 21.18 8.43
C LYS A 175 29.92 21.60 7.34
N ALA A 176 30.61 20.65 6.72
CA ALA A 176 31.53 20.92 5.62
C ALA A 176 30.83 21.54 4.38
N LEU A 177 29.53 21.28 4.21
CA LEU A 177 28.69 21.81 3.14
C LEU A 177 28.02 23.15 3.50
N GLY A 178 28.37 23.75 4.64
CA GLY A 178 27.78 25.01 5.11
C GLY A 178 26.42 24.86 5.78
N GLY A 179 26.02 23.63 6.14
CA GLY A 179 24.85 23.36 6.97
C GLY A 179 25.16 23.57 8.45
N GLY A 180 24.49 24.53 9.09
CA GLY A 180 24.47 24.69 10.55
C GLY A 180 23.64 23.60 11.22
#